data_AF-A0A9D2GKL2-F1
#
_entry.id   AF-A0A9D2GKL2-F1
#
_cell.length_a   1.000
_cell.length_b   1.000
_cell.length_c   1.000
_cell.angle_alpha   90.00
_cell.angle_beta   90.00
_cell.angle_gamma   90.00
#
_symmetry.space_group_name_H-M   'P 1'
#
loop_
_entity.id
_entity.type
_entity.pdbx_description
1 polymer ?
#
loop_
_entity_poly.entity_id
_entity_poly.type
_entity_poly.pdbx_seq_one_letter_code
_entity_poly.pdbx_strand_id
1 'polypeptide(L)' 'MVQRNQEIKQEAKAAGVRLWQIAERLGLTDGNFSRKLRHELPQKDKAVIMRIIEEIKADDMM' A
#
# COMPACT_ATOMS: atom_id res chain seq x y z
N MET A 1 -4.99 14.70 13.91
CA MET A 1 -5.23 13.25 13.77
C MET A 1 -3.94 12.60 13.28
N VAL A 2 -3.30 11.75 14.08
CA VAL A 2 -2.03 11.10 13.72
C VAL A 2 -2.34 10.04 12.66
N GLN A 3 -2.15 10.37 11.38
CA GLN A 3 -2.24 9.39 10.31
C GLN A 3 -0.98 8.51 10.38
N ARG A 4 -1.15 7.30 10.93
CA ARG A 4 -0.12 6.25 10.87
C ARG A 4 -0.04 5.73 9.43
N ASN A 5 1.17 5.37 9.00
CA ASN A 5 1.47 4.85 7.66
C ASN A 5 1.17 5.82 6.48
N GLN A 6 1.34 7.13 6.67
CA GLN A 6 1.22 8.09 5.56
C GLN A 6 2.23 7.85 4.45
N GLU A 7 3.43 7.39 4.78
CA GLU A 7 4.49 7.04 3.81
C GLU A 7 3.97 6.09 2.73
N ILE A 8 3.21 5.05 3.10
CA ILE A 8 2.62 4.09 2.16
C ILE A 8 1.64 4.77 1.21
N LYS A 9 0.81 5.68 1.74
CA LYS A 9 -0.17 6.40 0.93
C LYS A 9 0.50 7.41 0.00
N GLN A 10 1.57 8.06 0.47
CA GLN A 10 2.35 8.99 -0.34
C GLN A 10 3.08 8.26 -1.44
N GLU A 11 3.74 7.14 -1.14
CA GLU A 11 4.45 6.32 -2.11
C GLU A 11 3.49 5.77 -3.17
N ALA A 12 2.36 5.19 -2.75
CA ALA A 12 1.32 4.73 -3.67
C ALA A 12 0.84 5.86 -4.58
N LYS A 13 0.56 7.04 -4.02
CA LYS A 13 0.13 8.21 -4.80
C LYS A 13 1.21 8.73 -5.76
N ALA A 14 2.48 8.75 -5.33
CA ALA A 14 3.61 9.17 -6.16
C ALA A 14 3.88 8.18 -7.31
N ALA A 15 3.66 6.89 -7.05
CA ALA A 15 3.75 5.82 -8.02
C ALA A 15 2.52 5.75 -8.96
N GLY A 16 1.44 6.48 -8.69
CA GLY A 16 0.17 6.34 -9.42
C GLY A 16 -0.65 5.09 -9.04
N VAL A 17 -0.18 4.32 -8.05
CA VAL A 17 -0.77 3.08 -7.59
C VAL A 17 -1.94 3.34 -6.65
N ARG A 18 -3.06 2.67 -6.90
CA ARG A 18 -4.26 2.75 -6.06
C ARG A 18 -4.20 1.73 -4.93
N LEU A 19 -4.73 2.08 -3.75
CA LEU A 19 -4.69 1.21 -2.56
C LEU A 19 -5.39 -0.14 -2.78
N TRP A 20 -6.41 -0.20 -3.63
CA TRP A 20 -7.08 -1.45 -3.98
C TRP A 20 -6.19 -2.40 -4.79
N GLN A 21 -5.28 -1.89 -5.65
CA GLN A 21 -4.35 -2.74 -6.41
C GLN A 21 -3.35 -3.43 -5.47
N ILE A 22 -2.88 -2.69 -4.45
CA ILE A 22 -2.03 -3.23 -3.40
C ILE A 22 -2.80 -4.29 -2.59
N ALA A 23 -4.06 -4.01 -2.27
CA ALA A 23 -4.93 -4.94 -1.56
C ALA A 23 -5.12 -6.24 -2.36
N GLU A 24 -5.39 -6.16 -3.66
CA GLU A 24 -5.53 -7.32 -4.54
C GLU A 24 -4.25 -8.18 -4.56
N ARG A 25 -3.07 -7.56 -4.67
CA ARG A 25 -1.78 -8.26 -4.62
C ARG A 25 -1.51 -8.93 -3.26
N LEU A 26 -2.05 -8.37 -2.18
CA LEU A 26 -2.02 -8.98 -0.85
C LEU A 26 -3.09 -10.06 -0.64
N GLY A 27 -3.98 -10.29 -1.61
CA GLY A 27 -5.15 -11.16 -1.45
C GLY A 27 -6.19 -10.61 -0.45
N LEU A 28 -6.20 -9.29 -0.25
CA LEU A 28 -7.08 -8.58 0.65
C LEU A 28 -8.07 -7.71 -0.14
N THR A 29 -9.21 -7.41 0.49
CA THR A 29 -10.12 -6.38 0.00
C THR A 29 -9.65 -4.99 0.41
N ASP A 30 -9.93 -3.97 -0.42
CA ASP A 30 -9.59 -2.56 -0.16
C ASP A 30 -10.01 -2.11 1.25
N GLY A 31 -11.20 -2.51 1.70
CA GLY A 31 -11.69 -2.21 3.04
C GLY A 31 -10.82 -2.80 4.16
N ASN A 32 -10.29 -4.02 4.00
CA ASN A 32 -9.37 -4.62 4.96
C ASN A 32 -8.01 -3.90 4.96
N PHE A 33 -7.50 -3.56 3.78
CA PHE A 33 -6.24 -2.85 3.64
C PHE A 33 -6.30 -1.43 4.24
N SER A 34 -7.36 -0.68 3.91
CA SER A 34 -7.64 0.64 4.47
C SER A 34 -7.75 0.60 6.00
N ARG A 35 -8.38 -0.45 6.56
CA ARG A 35 -8.43 -0.64 8.02
C ARG A 35 -7.04 -0.93 8.60
N LYS A 36 -6.26 -1.81 7.97
CA LYS A 36 -4.87 -2.13 8.36
C LYS A 36 -4.00 -0.87 8.44
N LEU A 37 -4.12 0.03 7.46
CA LEU A 37 -3.37 1.29 7.43
C LEU A 37 -3.72 2.26 8.57
N ARG A 38 -4.84 2.09 9.27
CA ARG A 38 -5.20 2.91 10.45
C ARG A 38 -4.45 2.50 11.71
N HIS A 39 -3.88 1.29 11.75
CA HIS A 39 -3.10 0.78 12.87
C HIS A 39 -1.60 0.87 12.57
N GLU A 40 -0.76 0.90 13.58
CA GLU A 40 0.69 0.87 13.38
C GLU A 40 1.08 -0.50 12.80
N LEU A 41 1.63 -0.49 11.59
CA LEU A 41 2.08 -1.70 10.91
C LEU A 41 3.53 -1.97 11.30
N PRO A 42 3.90 -3.25 11.54
CA PRO A 42 5.29 -3.61 11.75
C PRO A 42 6.11 -3.29 10.50
N GLN A 43 7.38 -2.96 10.69
CA GLN A 43 8.28 -2.54 9.62
C GLN A 43 8.36 -3.56 8.47
N LYS A 44 8.24 -4.86 8.80
CA LYS A 44 8.16 -5.96 7.82
C LYS A 44 6.96 -5.83 6.89
N ASP A 45 5.77 -5.55 7.42
CA ASP A 45 4.55 -5.39 6.61
C ASP A 45 4.67 -4.16 5.71
N LYS A 46 5.27 -3.08 6.21
CA LYS A 46 5.52 -1.87 5.41
C LYS A 46 6.45 -2.17 4.23
N ALA A 47 7.52 -2.93 4.44
CA ALA A 47 8.45 -3.31 3.38
C ALA A 47 7.78 -4.17 2.30
N VAL A 48 6.91 -5.11 2.69
CA VAL A 48 6.11 -5.91 1.74
C VAL A 48 5.20 -5.01 0.92
N ILE A 49 4.50 -4.07 1.55
CA ILE A 49 3.61 -3.13 0.86
C ILE A 49 4.39 -2.23 -0.11
N MET A 50 5.54 -1.69 0.29
CA MET A 50 6.39 -0.88 -0.59
C MET A 50 6.86 -1.67 -1.81
N ARG A 51 7.28 -2.92 -1.62
CA ARG A 51 7.66 -3.80 -2.74
C ARG A 51 6.50 -4.04 -3.69
N ILE A 52 5.29 -4.27 -3.18
CA ILE A 52 4.09 -4.43 -4.01
C ILE A 52 3.77 -3.15 -4.78
N ILE A 53 3.95 -1.97 -4.18
CA ILE A 53 3.77 -0.69 -4.87
C ILE A 53 4.75 -0.57 -6.05
N GLU A 54 6.02 -0.92 -5.85
CA GLU A 54 7.02 -0.91 -6.93
C GLU A 54 6.68 -1.91 -8.03
N GLU A 55 6.23 -3.11 -7.68
CA GLU A 55 5.82 -4.12 -8.65
C GLU A 55 4.59 -3.66 -9.47
N ILE A 56 3.56 -3.10 -8.83
CA ILE A 56 2.38 -2.59 -9.54
C ILE A 56 2.77 -1.40 -10.43
N LYS A 57 3.63 -0.51 -9.93
CA LYS A 57 4.14 0.61 -10.72
C LYS A 57 4.87 0.13 -11.97
N ALA A 58 5.68 -0.91 -11.85
CA ALA A 58 6.39 -1.50 -12.98
C ALA A 58 5.41 -2.18 -13.97
N ASP A 59 4.39 -2.86 -13.46
CA ASP A 59 3.34 -3.50 -14.28
C ASP A 59 2.46 -2.46 -15.02
N ASP A 60 2.12 -1.33 -14.39
CA ASP A 60 1.26 -0.27 -14.98
C ASP A 60 2.03 0.63 -15.96
N MET A 61 3.36 0.69 -15.85
CA MET A 61 4.24 1.42 -16.78
C MET A 61 4.58 0.64 -18.07
N MET A 62 4.05 -0.58 -18.24
CA MET A 62 4.28 -1.45 -19.40
C MET A 62 3.03 -1.54 -20.28
#